data_AF-A0A7C8VSW7-F1
#
_entry.id   AF-A0A7C8VSW7-F1
#
_cell.length_a   1.000
_cell.length_b   1.000
_cell.length_c   1.000
_cell.angle_alpha   90.00
_cell.angle_beta   90.00
_cell.angle_gamma   90.00
#
_symmetry.space_group_name_H-M   'P 1'
#
loop_
_entity.id
_entity.type
_entity.pdbx_description
1 polymer ?
#
loop_
_entity_poly.entity_id
_entity_poly.type
_entity_poly.pdbx_seq_one_letter_code
_entity_poly.pdbx_strand_id
1 'polypeptide(L)'
;MQKTITLRRMTPLTWVFAAICSLLAFISISHVLYTPSKGGITGFSNHMKPSSSSVNTTDLSSILYDDTKEEADHRPLILYVYSETVKPNSPFLTADNATSKGRQNILFFINHALHAEADFIFILNGPTTIEPFIPTHKPNIKIVRRENKCFDLGAYADVLQRNDGELMKKYKRFIMMNGSVRGPFMPSWSRECWSDAMIAKLTDTNKLVGLSYNCRKIRHIQSMLLATDSIGISLIMPKINQCFESFMKAIGGEISITGAVTSQGYNVTALMTSFQSSKDYANTCKHGDILLNNRYYNTTMHPFETMFQKANRGMAPEVLERLTEWIDGSGYDSWGVCRRARNMRRVVRDMKRRGVDLDFGM
;
A
#
# COMPACT_ATOMS: atom_id res chain seq x y z
N MET A 1 9.25 49.01 -13.64
CA MET A 1 10.71 49.16 -13.48
C MET A 1 11.26 47.88 -12.87
N GLN A 2 11.85 47.01 -13.70
CA GLN A 2 12.34 45.69 -13.30
C GLN A 2 13.87 45.79 -13.10
N LYS A 3 14.35 45.62 -11.86
CA LYS A 3 15.78 45.68 -11.53
C LYS A 3 16.44 44.35 -11.89
N THR A 4 17.32 44.38 -12.88
CA THR A 4 18.21 43.27 -13.26
C THR A 4 19.27 43.07 -12.17
N ILE A 5 19.32 41.87 -11.57
CA ILE A 5 20.39 41.48 -10.64
C ILE A 5 21.59 41.01 -11.46
N THR A 6 22.67 41.78 -11.46
CA THR A 6 23.96 41.40 -12.03
C THR A 6 24.73 40.52 -11.05
N LEU A 7 24.85 39.22 -11.34
CA LEU A 7 25.78 38.33 -10.65
C LEU A 7 27.22 38.80 -10.91
N ARG A 8 27.90 39.30 -9.88
CA ARG A 8 29.35 39.56 -9.93
C ARG A 8 30.09 38.24 -10.09
N ARG A 9 30.81 38.07 -11.20
CA ARG A 9 31.78 36.98 -11.37
C ARG A 9 32.85 37.09 -10.29
N MET A 10 32.92 36.09 -9.42
CA MET A 10 33.99 35.93 -8.44
C MET A 10 35.32 35.68 -9.16
N THR A 11 36.39 36.30 -8.69
CA THR A 11 37.71 36.24 -9.34
C THR A 11 38.35 34.86 -9.15
N PRO A 12 39.22 34.39 -10.07
CA PRO A 12 39.89 33.10 -9.95
C PRO A 12 40.60 32.90 -8.60
N LEU A 13 41.11 33.99 -8.01
CA LEU A 13 41.76 33.98 -6.70
C LEU A 13 40.83 33.52 -5.57
N THR A 14 39.55 33.93 -5.61
CA THR A 14 38.56 33.52 -4.60
C THR A 14 38.21 32.03 -4.67
N TRP A 15 38.27 31.42 -5.86
CA TRP A 15 38.13 29.97 -6.02
C TRP A 15 39.32 29.19 -5.47
N VAL A 16 40.53 29.72 -5.65
CA VAL A 16 41.76 29.12 -5.08
C VAL A 16 41.72 29.15 -3.55
N PHE A 17 41.32 30.27 -2.94
CA PHE A 17 41.17 30.35 -1.48
C PHE A 17 40.09 29.40 -0.95
N ALA A 18 38.92 29.30 -1.62
CA ALA A 18 37.87 28.37 -1.21
C ALA A 18 38.31 26.90 -1.30
N ALA A 19 39.09 26.54 -2.32
CA ALA A 19 39.64 25.19 -2.48
C ALA A 19 40.69 24.86 -1.41
N ILE A 20 41.59 25.80 -1.08
CA ILE A 20 42.62 25.63 -0.04
C ILE A 20 41.96 25.48 1.35
N CYS A 21 40.97 26.31 1.67
CA CYS A 21 40.23 26.20 2.94
C CYS A 21 39.49 24.86 3.07
N SER A 22 38.94 24.35 1.96
CA SER A 22 38.25 23.05 1.95
C SER A 22 39.23 21.89 2.16
N LEU A 23 40.44 21.96 1.58
CA LEU A 23 41.47 20.94 1.76
C LEU A 23 42.02 20.91 3.20
N LEU A 24 42.23 22.07 3.82
CA LEU A 24 42.68 22.16 5.21
C LEU A 24 41.62 21.63 6.21
N ALA A 25 40.33 21.85 5.93
CA ALA A 25 39.24 21.27 6.73
C ALA A 25 39.22 19.72 6.64
N PHE A 26 39.48 19.16 5.46
CA PHE A 26 39.57 17.71 5.28
C PHE A 26 40.78 17.09 5.99
N ILE A 27 41.92 17.78 6.02
CA ILE A 27 43.14 17.31 6.71
C ILE A 27 42.96 17.35 8.24
N SER A 28 42.31 18.38 8.79
CA SER A 28 42.00 18.45 10.23
C SER A 28 41.04 17.36 10.69
N ILE A 29 40.02 17.01 9.89
CA ILE A 29 39.05 15.95 10.23
C ILE A 29 39.71 14.56 10.18
N SER A 30 40.57 14.32 9.19
CA SER A 30 41.27 13.04 9.08
C SER A 30 42.34 12.85 10.16
N HIS A 31 42.96 13.92 10.68
CA HIS A 31 43.90 13.83 11.80
C HIS A 31 43.22 13.57 13.17
N VAL A 32 41.96 13.97 13.33
CA VAL A 32 41.14 13.69 14.54
C VAL A 32 40.60 12.25 14.53
N LEU A 33 40.36 11.66 13.36
CA LEU A 33 39.83 10.30 13.24
C LEU A 33 40.90 9.19 13.30
N TYR A 34 42.20 9.54 13.24
CA TYR A 34 43.29 8.55 13.15
C TYR A 34 44.30 8.57 14.31
N THR A 35 44.06 9.34 15.38
CA THR A 35 44.89 9.28 16.60
C THR A 35 44.34 8.24 17.58
N PRO A 36 45.11 7.19 17.93
CA PRO A 36 44.67 6.22 18.93
C PRO A 36 44.84 6.83 20.33
N SER A 37 43.73 7.13 20.99
CA SER A 37 43.72 7.58 22.39
C SER A 37 44.15 6.44 23.33
N LYS A 38 45.39 6.53 23.83
CA LYS A 38 45.83 5.91 25.08
C LYS A 38 45.56 6.90 26.22
N GLY A 39 44.83 6.47 27.25
CA GLY A 39 44.75 7.19 28.53
C GLY A 39 43.32 7.41 29.00
N GLY A 40 42.95 6.71 30.07
CA GLY A 40 41.61 6.76 30.66
C GLY A 40 41.30 8.05 31.41
N ILE A 41 40.00 8.30 31.59
CA ILE A 41 39.47 9.16 32.64
C ILE A 41 38.34 8.39 33.32
N THR A 42 38.65 8.01 34.55
CA THR A 42 37.75 7.67 35.64
C THR A 42 36.75 8.80 35.88
N GLY A 43 35.46 8.48 35.95
CA GLY A 43 34.46 9.39 36.49
C GLY A 43 33.09 9.27 35.83
N PHE A 44 32.36 8.20 36.13
CA PHE A 44 30.89 8.17 36.26
C PHE A 44 30.49 6.76 36.73
N SER A 45 30.82 6.45 37.99
CA SER A 45 30.17 5.37 38.74
C SER A 45 29.40 6.02 39.86
N ASN A 46 28.07 5.86 39.84
CA ASN A 46 27.19 5.57 40.97
C ASN A 46 25.77 6.08 40.67
N HIS A 47 25.00 5.27 39.94
CA HIS A 47 23.60 4.97 40.27
C HIS A 47 23.02 4.01 39.22
N MET A 48 23.42 2.75 39.28
CA MET A 48 22.59 1.64 38.79
C MET A 48 23.05 0.38 39.53
N LYS A 49 22.29 -0.01 40.56
CA LYS A 49 22.38 -1.37 41.08
C LYS A 49 21.84 -2.30 39.99
N PRO A 50 22.54 -3.37 39.60
CA PRO A 50 21.96 -4.38 38.74
C PRO A 50 20.93 -5.14 39.57
N SER A 51 19.64 -5.05 39.23
CA SER A 51 18.71 -6.10 39.62
C SER A 51 19.08 -7.32 38.79
N SER A 52 19.61 -8.34 39.45
CA SER A 52 19.83 -9.66 38.88
C SER A 52 18.48 -10.29 38.52
N SER A 53 17.93 -9.96 37.36
CA SER A 53 16.95 -10.81 36.69
C SER A 53 17.71 -11.64 35.67
N SER A 54 17.97 -12.89 36.03
CA SER A 54 18.31 -13.92 35.06
C SER A 54 17.14 -14.03 34.08
N VAL A 55 17.28 -13.42 32.89
CA VAL A 55 16.36 -13.66 31.78
C VAL A 55 16.57 -15.11 31.36
N ASN A 56 15.65 -15.98 31.78
CA ASN A 56 15.65 -17.38 31.40
C ASN A 56 15.57 -17.49 29.87
N THR A 57 16.42 -18.32 29.28
CA THR A 57 16.46 -18.58 27.82
C THR A 57 15.15 -19.11 27.25
N THR A 58 14.28 -19.68 28.09
CA THR A 58 12.90 -20.04 27.75
C THR A 58 12.01 -18.82 27.45
N ASP A 59 12.25 -17.68 28.09
CA ASP A 59 11.46 -16.45 27.93
C ASP A 59 11.80 -15.71 26.63
N LEU A 60 13.07 -15.76 26.20
CA LEU A 60 13.45 -15.19 24.90
C LEU A 60 12.85 -16.02 23.75
N SER A 61 12.78 -17.33 23.90
CA SER A 61 12.20 -18.23 22.89
C SER A 61 10.69 -18.05 22.75
N SER A 62 9.95 -17.83 23.84
CA SER A 62 8.51 -17.54 23.82
C SER A 62 8.23 -16.15 23.26
N ILE A 63 9.04 -15.14 23.60
CA ILE A 63 8.93 -13.78 23.06
C ILE A 63 9.22 -13.76 21.55
N LEU A 64 10.27 -14.44 21.09
CA LEU A 64 10.58 -14.58 19.67
C LEU A 64 9.49 -15.37 18.94
N TYR A 65 8.97 -16.44 19.54
CA TYR A 65 7.87 -17.23 18.99
C TYR A 65 6.59 -16.40 18.84
N ASP A 66 6.23 -15.62 19.86
CA ASP A 66 5.05 -14.74 19.82
C ASP A 66 5.22 -13.61 18.78
N ASP A 67 6.41 -13.01 18.67
CA ASP A 67 6.71 -11.99 17.65
C ASP A 67 6.59 -12.58 16.22
N THR A 68 7.08 -13.80 15.99
CA THR A 68 6.97 -14.46 14.66
C THR A 68 5.53 -14.82 14.29
N LYS A 69 4.72 -15.26 15.26
CA LYS A 69 3.31 -15.58 15.03
C LYS A 69 2.49 -14.32 14.80
N GLU A 70 2.71 -13.27 15.59
CA GLU A 70 2.06 -11.99 15.42
C GLU A 70 2.48 -11.32 14.10
N GLU A 71 3.75 -11.38 13.70
CA GLU A 71 4.20 -10.92 12.37
C GLU A 71 3.55 -11.71 11.23
N ALA A 72 3.47 -13.04 11.34
CA ALA A 72 2.80 -13.88 10.35
C ALA A 72 1.31 -13.54 10.22
N ASP A 73 0.65 -13.21 11.34
CA ASP A 73 -0.75 -12.80 11.38
C ASP A 73 -1.01 -11.44 10.71
N HIS A 74 -0.01 -10.54 10.73
CA HIS A 74 -0.11 -9.21 10.12
C HIS A 74 0.27 -9.18 8.65
N ARG A 75 1.00 -10.19 8.16
CA ARG A 75 1.42 -10.30 6.76
C ARG A 75 0.20 -10.52 5.84
N PRO A 76 -0.13 -9.57 4.95
CA PRO A 76 -1.30 -9.73 4.09
C PRO A 76 -1.00 -10.57 2.85
N LEU A 77 -2.04 -11.23 2.35
CA LEU A 77 -2.08 -11.75 0.99
C LEU A 77 -2.66 -10.67 0.06
N ILE A 78 -1.89 -10.29 -0.95
CA ILE A 78 -2.28 -9.30 -1.95
C ILE A 78 -2.52 -10.02 -3.28
N LEU A 79 -3.77 -10.00 -3.76
CA LEU A 79 -4.16 -10.56 -5.04
C LEU A 79 -4.33 -9.45 -6.06
N TYR A 80 -3.57 -9.50 -7.16
CA TYR A 80 -3.63 -8.55 -8.26
C TYR A 80 -4.19 -9.23 -9.50
N VAL A 81 -5.40 -8.88 -9.93
CA VAL A 81 -6.00 -9.38 -11.17
C VAL A 81 -5.59 -8.51 -12.34
N TYR A 82 -5.02 -9.15 -13.36
CA TYR A 82 -4.61 -8.52 -14.60
C TYR A 82 -5.14 -9.27 -15.81
N SER A 83 -5.54 -8.52 -16.83
CA SER A 83 -5.88 -9.03 -18.16
C SER A 83 -5.28 -8.07 -19.17
N GLU A 84 -4.57 -8.60 -20.16
CA GLU A 84 -4.05 -7.77 -21.26
C GLU A 84 -5.21 -7.21 -22.08
N THR A 85 -6.17 -8.08 -22.40
CA THR A 85 -7.34 -7.72 -23.20
C THR A 85 -8.49 -7.24 -22.33
N VAL A 86 -9.24 -6.28 -22.85
CA VAL A 86 -10.52 -5.90 -22.27
C VAL A 86 -11.54 -7.01 -22.52
N LYS A 87 -12.37 -7.31 -21.52
CA LYS A 87 -13.48 -8.25 -21.72
C LYS A 87 -14.46 -7.71 -22.78
N PRO A 88 -14.88 -8.53 -23.76
CA PRO A 88 -15.90 -8.13 -24.72
C PRO A 88 -17.15 -7.69 -23.94
N ASN A 89 -17.74 -6.55 -24.33
CA ASN A 89 -18.90 -5.90 -23.68
C ASN A 89 -18.60 -5.04 -22.43
N SER A 90 -17.37 -4.56 -22.22
CA SER A 90 -17.14 -3.48 -21.25
C SER A 90 -17.55 -2.12 -21.84
N PRO A 91 -18.58 -1.43 -21.31
CA PRO A 91 -19.12 -0.21 -21.92
C PRO A 91 -18.23 1.04 -21.71
N PHE A 92 -17.13 0.92 -20.98
CA PHE A 92 -16.27 2.04 -20.58
C PHE A 92 -14.90 2.05 -21.27
N LEU A 93 -14.66 1.19 -22.26
CA LEU A 93 -13.34 0.99 -22.83
C LEU A 93 -13.43 0.97 -24.36
N THR A 94 -12.83 1.95 -25.03
CA THR A 94 -12.39 1.77 -26.41
C THR A 94 -11.18 0.83 -26.37
N ALA A 95 -11.17 -0.19 -27.23
CA ALA A 95 -10.19 -1.29 -27.18
C ALA A 95 -8.73 -0.78 -27.21
N ASP A 96 -8.46 0.32 -27.92
CA ASP A 96 -7.12 0.82 -28.19
C ASP A 96 -6.45 1.54 -26.98
N ASN A 97 -7.23 2.11 -26.06
CA ASN A 97 -6.70 2.87 -24.91
C ASN A 97 -6.74 2.09 -23.58
N ALA A 98 -7.51 1.03 -23.51
CA ALA A 98 -7.71 0.29 -22.27
C ALA A 98 -6.59 -0.73 -21.99
N THR A 99 -6.14 -1.42 -23.04
CA THR A 99 -5.03 -2.38 -22.99
C THR A 99 -3.71 -1.70 -22.59
N SER A 100 -3.42 -0.55 -23.20
CA SER A 100 -2.22 0.25 -22.87
C SER A 100 -2.24 0.75 -21.43
N LYS A 101 -3.38 1.27 -20.95
CA LYS A 101 -3.52 1.75 -19.57
C LYS A 101 -3.41 0.64 -18.53
N GLY A 102 -4.06 -0.51 -18.75
CA GLY A 102 -3.95 -1.66 -17.86
C GLY A 102 -2.50 -2.13 -17.72
N ARG A 103 -1.78 -2.23 -18.85
CA ARG A 103 -0.35 -2.59 -18.86
C ARG A 103 0.52 -1.59 -18.13
N GLN A 104 0.32 -0.29 -18.33
CA GLN A 104 1.04 0.75 -17.58
C GLN A 104 0.80 0.64 -16.07
N ASN A 105 -0.43 0.33 -15.65
CA ASN A 105 -0.78 0.24 -14.24
C ASN A 105 -0.09 -0.94 -13.53
N ILE A 106 -0.05 -2.12 -14.16
CA ILE A 106 0.65 -3.28 -13.58
C ILE A 106 2.17 -3.08 -13.57
N LEU A 107 2.76 -2.47 -14.60
CA LEU A 107 4.18 -2.13 -14.60
C LEU A 107 4.52 -1.14 -13.47
N PHE A 108 3.70 -0.11 -13.30
CA PHE A 108 3.86 0.82 -12.19
C PHE A 108 3.74 0.11 -10.83
N PHE A 109 2.76 -0.79 -10.68
CA PHE A 109 2.61 -1.58 -9.46
C PHE A 109 3.83 -2.48 -9.18
N ILE A 110 4.35 -3.17 -10.20
CA ILE A 110 5.56 -4.00 -10.08
C ILE A 110 6.75 -3.16 -9.61
N ASN A 111 6.92 -1.97 -10.17
CA ASN A 111 8.06 -1.10 -9.87
C ASN A 111 7.97 -0.45 -8.48
N HIS A 112 6.78 -0.05 -8.05
CA HIS A 112 6.64 0.81 -6.87
C HIS A 112 5.90 0.17 -5.69
N ALA A 113 5.06 -0.85 -5.90
CA ALA A 113 4.17 -1.37 -4.87
C ALA A 113 4.68 -2.62 -4.16
N LEU A 114 5.53 -3.42 -4.80
CA LEU A 114 6.02 -4.69 -4.23
C LEU A 114 6.90 -4.45 -3.01
N HIS A 115 6.79 -5.31 -2.00
CA HIS A 115 7.62 -5.27 -0.79
C HIS A 115 7.76 -6.65 -0.14
N ALA A 116 8.70 -6.78 0.81
CA ALA A 116 8.98 -8.06 1.47
C ALA A 116 7.94 -8.45 2.54
N GLU A 117 7.15 -7.49 3.01
CA GLU A 117 6.22 -7.63 4.16
C GLU A 117 4.81 -8.12 3.78
N ALA A 118 4.60 -8.52 2.52
CA ALA A 118 3.35 -9.10 2.02
C ALA A 118 3.64 -10.25 1.05
N ASP A 119 2.68 -11.15 0.89
CA ASP A 119 2.71 -12.18 -0.16
C ASP A 119 1.81 -11.74 -1.32
N PHE A 120 2.31 -11.84 -2.55
CA PHE A 120 1.66 -11.37 -3.76
C PHE A 120 1.29 -12.54 -4.66
N ILE A 121 0.05 -12.54 -5.14
CA ILE A 121 -0.39 -13.42 -6.22
C ILE A 121 -0.90 -12.55 -7.37
N PHE A 122 -0.19 -12.60 -8.49
CA PHE A 122 -0.65 -12.03 -9.76
C PHE A 122 -1.53 -13.06 -10.47
N ILE A 123 -2.81 -12.71 -10.64
CA ILE A 123 -3.79 -13.52 -11.36
C ILE A 123 -3.84 -13.02 -12.81
N LEU A 124 -3.19 -13.74 -13.71
CA LEU A 124 -3.14 -13.41 -15.13
C LEU A 124 -4.32 -14.09 -15.84
N ASN A 125 -5.33 -13.29 -16.17
CA ASN A 125 -6.55 -13.70 -16.84
C ASN A 125 -6.38 -13.60 -18.36
N GLY A 126 -6.21 -14.74 -19.02
CA GLY A 126 -5.98 -14.84 -20.46
C GLY A 126 -4.52 -14.65 -20.87
N PRO A 127 -4.24 -14.73 -22.19
CA PRO A 127 -2.89 -14.54 -22.73
C PRO A 127 -2.33 -13.15 -22.44
N THR A 128 -1.04 -13.07 -22.09
CA THR A 128 -0.35 -11.82 -21.79
C THR A 128 1.16 -11.98 -21.94
N THR A 129 1.86 -10.86 -22.16
CA THR A 129 3.32 -10.75 -22.17
C THR A 129 3.88 -10.02 -20.95
N ILE A 130 3.09 -9.84 -19.90
CA ILE A 130 3.54 -9.15 -18.67
C ILE A 130 4.38 -10.03 -17.76
N GLU A 131 4.26 -11.35 -17.89
CA GLU A 131 4.86 -12.32 -16.99
C GLU A 131 6.38 -12.14 -16.77
N PRO A 132 7.22 -11.89 -17.79
CA PRO A 132 8.66 -11.69 -17.60
C PRO A 132 9.01 -10.48 -16.72
N PHE A 133 8.08 -9.53 -16.55
CA PHE A 133 8.28 -8.35 -15.71
C PHE A 133 7.95 -8.61 -14.24
N ILE A 134 7.23 -9.69 -13.91
CA ILE A 134 6.86 -10.04 -12.54
C ILE A 134 8.04 -10.77 -11.88
N PRO A 135 8.59 -10.27 -10.75
CA PRO A 135 9.81 -10.82 -10.14
C PRO A 135 9.55 -12.11 -9.33
N THR A 136 9.19 -13.20 -10.02
CA THR A 136 8.87 -14.52 -9.43
C THR A 136 10.07 -15.24 -8.80
N HIS A 137 11.29 -14.75 -9.02
CA HIS A 137 12.48 -15.19 -8.28
C HIS A 137 12.41 -14.81 -6.78
N LYS A 138 11.51 -13.89 -6.39
CA LYS A 138 11.23 -13.57 -4.99
C LYS A 138 10.23 -14.59 -4.41
N PRO A 139 10.49 -15.19 -3.23
CA PRO A 139 9.68 -16.28 -2.70
C PRO A 139 8.25 -15.86 -2.30
N ASN A 140 8.04 -14.57 -2.03
CA ASN A 140 6.73 -14.00 -1.67
C ASN A 140 5.89 -13.58 -2.88
N ILE A 141 6.30 -13.88 -4.11
CA ILE A 141 5.61 -13.43 -5.34
C ILE A 141 5.31 -14.64 -6.22
N LYS A 142 4.02 -14.85 -6.51
CA LYS A 142 3.54 -15.97 -7.32
C LYS A 142 2.65 -15.50 -8.46
N ILE A 143 2.54 -16.34 -9.48
CA ILE A 143 1.64 -16.15 -10.61
C ILE A 143 0.63 -17.29 -10.65
N VAL A 144 -0.63 -16.94 -10.89
CA VAL A 144 -1.69 -17.90 -11.21
C VAL A 144 -2.27 -17.52 -12.57
N ARG A 145 -2.20 -18.43 -13.55
CA ARG A 145 -2.80 -18.25 -14.88
C ARG A 145 -4.19 -18.86 -14.93
N ARG A 146 -5.11 -18.16 -15.59
CA ARG A 146 -6.51 -18.58 -15.74
C ARG A 146 -7.08 -18.09 -17.05
N GLU A 147 -8.21 -18.67 -17.47
CA GLU A 147 -9.01 -18.11 -18.55
C GLU A 147 -9.58 -16.74 -18.15
N ASN A 148 -9.77 -15.85 -19.13
CA ASN A 148 -10.34 -14.51 -18.89
C ASN A 148 -11.86 -14.53 -18.67
N LYS A 149 -12.37 -15.36 -17.75
CA LYS A 149 -13.79 -15.49 -17.38
C LYS A 149 -14.07 -14.91 -15.99
N CYS A 150 -15.36 -14.73 -15.67
CA CYS A 150 -15.86 -14.43 -14.32
C CYS A 150 -15.50 -13.08 -13.67
N PHE A 151 -15.07 -12.08 -14.45
CA PHE A 151 -14.55 -10.78 -13.98
C PHE A 151 -13.58 -10.89 -12.77
N ASP A 152 -13.27 -9.77 -12.11
CA ASP A 152 -12.19 -9.75 -11.10
C ASP A 152 -12.64 -10.41 -9.80
N LEU A 153 -13.88 -10.17 -9.34
CA LEU A 153 -14.42 -10.78 -8.12
C LEU A 153 -14.42 -12.31 -8.18
N GLY A 154 -14.84 -12.88 -9.31
CA GLY A 154 -14.80 -14.33 -9.50
C GLY A 154 -13.37 -14.86 -9.65
N ALA A 155 -12.43 -14.07 -10.16
CA ALA A 155 -11.03 -14.46 -10.24
C ALA A 155 -10.38 -14.53 -8.84
N TYR A 156 -10.68 -13.60 -7.92
CA TYR A 156 -10.23 -13.72 -6.53
C TYR A 156 -10.80 -14.98 -5.87
N ALA A 157 -12.10 -15.22 -6.02
CA ALA A 157 -12.78 -16.37 -5.41
C ALA A 157 -12.23 -17.71 -5.90
N ASP A 158 -11.95 -17.83 -7.20
CA ASP A 158 -11.33 -19.02 -7.79
C ASP A 158 -9.97 -19.32 -7.16
N VAL A 159 -9.11 -18.31 -7.03
CA VAL A 159 -7.77 -18.50 -6.46
C VAL A 159 -7.82 -18.78 -4.97
N LEU A 160 -8.66 -18.07 -4.23
CA LEU A 160 -8.77 -18.21 -2.77
C LEU A 160 -9.37 -19.55 -2.32
N GLN A 161 -10.15 -20.22 -3.18
CA GLN A 161 -10.78 -21.52 -2.86
C GLN A 161 -9.99 -22.74 -3.32
N ARG A 162 -8.93 -22.57 -4.11
CA ARG A 162 -8.06 -23.69 -4.48
C ARG A 162 -7.53 -24.40 -3.25
N ASN A 163 -7.25 -25.70 -3.41
CA ASN A 163 -6.71 -26.56 -2.37
C ASN A 163 -7.52 -26.49 -1.07
N ASP A 164 -8.85 -26.60 -1.18
CA ASP A 164 -9.76 -26.52 -0.03
C ASP A 164 -9.59 -25.23 0.80
N GLY A 165 -9.46 -24.09 0.10
CA GLY A 165 -9.35 -22.78 0.76
C GLY A 165 -8.06 -22.56 1.55
N GLU A 166 -6.96 -23.24 1.20
CA GLU A 166 -5.67 -23.17 1.90
C GLU A 166 -5.21 -21.72 2.16
N LEU A 167 -5.35 -20.84 1.16
CA LEU A 167 -4.99 -19.43 1.30
C LEU A 167 -5.86 -18.71 2.34
N MET A 168 -7.17 -18.96 2.36
CA MET A 168 -8.05 -18.35 3.36
C MET A 168 -7.76 -18.85 4.78
N LYS A 169 -7.31 -20.11 4.92
CA LYS A 169 -6.90 -20.69 6.20
C LYS A 169 -5.55 -20.13 6.67
N LYS A 170 -4.63 -19.86 5.74
CA LYS A 170 -3.28 -19.38 6.04
C LYS A 170 -3.23 -17.89 6.40
N TYR A 171 -3.95 -17.03 5.68
CA TYR A 171 -3.83 -15.57 5.84
C TYR A 171 -4.98 -14.98 6.65
N LYS A 172 -4.68 -13.95 7.45
CA LYS A 172 -5.68 -13.21 8.24
C LYS A 172 -6.07 -11.87 7.67
N ARG A 173 -5.34 -11.40 6.65
CA ARG A 173 -5.52 -10.10 5.98
C ARG A 173 -5.38 -10.29 4.48
N PHE A 174 -6.29 -9.69 3.74
CA PHE A 174 -6.37 -9.81 2.29
C PHE A 174 -6.49 -8.42 1.68
N ILE A 175 -5.74 -8.17 0.61
CA ILE A 175 -5.97 -7.04 -0.30
C ILE A 175 -6.25 -7.63 -1.69
N MET A 176 -7.37 -7.28 -2.29
CA MET A 176 -7.78 -7.73 -3.62
C MET A 176 -7.88 -6.51 -4.53
N MET A 177 -7.12 -6.47 -5.61
CA MET A 177 -7.12 -5.33 -6.53
C MET A 177 -7.00 -5.75 -7.99
N ASN A 178 -7.44 -4.88 -8.90
CA ASN A 178 -7.39 -5.13 -10.33
C ASN A 178 -6.56 -4.08 -11.09
N GLY A 179 -6.17 -4.42 -12.31
CA GLY A 179 -5.36 -3.57 -13.19
C GLY A 179 -6.02 -2.26 -13.68
N SER A 180 -7.20 -1.91 -13.16
CA SER A 180 -7.88 -0.67 -13.55
C SER A 180 -7.43 0.57 -12.76
N VAL A 181 -6.72 0.38 -11.65
CA VAL A 181 -6.15 1.45 -10.83
C VAL A 181 -4.63 1.49 -10.96
N ARG A 182 -4.04 2.69 -10.85
CA ARG A 182 -2.59 2.91 -10.76
C ARG A 182 -2.22 3.38 -9.36
N GLY A 183 -1.09 2.90 -8.85
CA GLY A 183 -0.56 3.26 -7.55
C GLY A 183 0.42 2.19 -7.03
N PRO A 184 0.92 2.35 -5.80
CA PRO A 184 0.55 3.37 -4.83
C PRO A 184 1.19 4.73 -5.14
N PHE A 185 0.45 5.81 -4.90
CA PHE A 185 0.92 7.18 -4.87
C PHE A 185 1.01 7.63 -3.42
N MET A 186 2.23 7.64 -2.89
CA MET A 186 2.50 8.09 -1.53
C MET A 186 3.08 9.51 -1.58
N PRO A 187 2.58 10.46 -0.74
CA PRO A 187 3.21 11.76 -0.60
C PRO A 187 4.68 11.63 -0.15
N SER A 188 5.55 12.54 -0.59
CA SER A 188 6.99 12.50 -0.29
C SER A 188 7.33 12.59 1.20
N TRP A 189 6.43 13.18 2.00
CA TRP A 189 6.55 13.27 3.45
C TRP A 189 6.03 12.02 4.18
N SER A 190 5.30 11.14 3.50
CA SER A 190 4.76 9.93 4.12
C SER A 190 5.87 8.90 4.34
N ARG A 191 5.82 8.25 5.51
CA ARG A 191 6.68 7.12 5.87
C ARG A 191 5.91 5.80 5.96
N GLU A 192 4.61 5.85 5.67
CA GLU A 192 3.72 4.71 5.76
C GLU A 192 3.99 3.69 4.66
N CYS A 193 3.87 2.41 5.02
CA CYS A 193 3.70 1.37 4.01
C CYS A 193 2.27 1.41 3.50
N TRP A 194 2.08 1.46 2.18
CA TRP A 194 0.75 1.60 1.58
C TRP A 194 -0.21 0.44 1.98
N SER A 195 0.30 -0.78 2.08
CA SER A 195 -0.52 -1.94 2.45
C SER A 195 -0.92 -1.87 3.92
N ASP A 196 -0.03 -1.38 4.78
CA ASP A 196 -0.32 -1.17 6.20
C ASP A 196 -1.36 -0.06 6.38
N ALA A 197 -1.26 1.03 5.62
CA ALA A 197 -2.25 2.11 5.64
C ALA A 197 -3.66 1.62 5.26
N MET A 198 -3.76 0.70 4.29
CA MET A 198 -5.02 0.02 3.94
C MET A 198 -5.52 -0.88 5.08
N ILE A 199 -4.64 -1.75 5.61
CA ILE A 199 -4.98 -2.75 6.61
C ILE A 199 -5.31 -2.13 7.96
N ALA A 200 -4.69 -1.01 8.31
CA ALA A 200 -4.94 -0.27 9.54
C ALA A 200 -6.38 0.24 9.65
N LYS A 201 -7.11 0.31 8.53
CA LYS A 201 -8.55 0.62 8.53
C LYS A 201 -9.41 -0.58 8.92
N LEU A 202 -8.89 -1.80 8.90
CA LEU A 202 -9.58 -2.97 9.42
C LEU A 202 -9.54 -2.96 10.95
N THR A 203 -10.70 -3.09 11.57
CA THR A 203 -10.86 -3.08 13.03
C THR A 203 -11.78 -4.21 13.45
N ASP A 204 -12.07 -4.33 14.75
CA ASP A 204 -13.04 -5.31 15.26
C ASP A 204 -14.44 -5.08 14.69
N THR A 205 -14.77 -3.84 14.31
CA THR A 205 -16.06 -3.49 13.70
C THR A 205 -15.96 -3.29 12.20
N ASN A 206 -14.85 -2.80 11.65
CA ASN A 206 -14.72 -2.53 10.22
C ASN A 206 -14.06 -3.70 9.48
N LYS A 207 -14.84 -4.41 8.65
CA LYS A 207 -14.42 -5.68 8.01
C LYS A 207 -14.22 -5.59 6.51
N LEU A 208 -14.55 -4.46 5.90
CA LEU A 208 -14.33 -4.22 4.47
C LEU A 208 -13.89 -2.77 4.25
N VAL A 209 -12.75 -2.62 3.59
CA VAL A 209 -12.15 -1.33 3.25
C VAL A 209 -12.03 -1.24 1.73
N GLY A 210 -12.28 -0.08 1.15
CA GLY A 210 -11.92 0.20 -0.25
C GLY A 210 -11.50 1.63 -0.49
N LEU A 211 -11.21 1.96 -1.74
CA LEU A 211 -10.80 3.32 -2.13
C LEU A 211 -11.98 4.30 -2.06
N SER A 212 -13.13 3.83 -2.54
CA SER A 212 -14.32 4.65 -2.71
C SER A 212 -15.61 3.90 -2.38
N TYR A 213 -16.67 4.68 -2.22
CA TYR A 213 -18.00 4.29 -1.79
C TYR A 213 -19.00 4.93 -2.74
N ASN A 214 -20.02 4.19 -3.15
CA ASN A 214 -21.10 4.69 -4.01
C ASN A 214 -22.36 4.82 -3.16
N CYS A 215 -23.05 5.96 -3.22
CA CYS A 215 -24.19 6.26 -2.37
C CYS A 215 -25.55 6.21 -3.08
N ARG A 216 -25.60 5.71 -4.33
CA ARG A 216 -26.89 5.44 -5.02
C ARG A 216 -27.66 4.29 -4.35
N LYS A 217 -28.87 4.03 -4.85
CA LYS A 217 -29.95 3.20 -4.25
C LYS A 217 -29.49 1.99 -3.41
N ILE A 218 -28.44 1.28 -3.81
CA ILE A 218 -27.76 0.31 -2.93
C ILE A 218 -26.32 0.79 -2.70
N ARG A 219 -26.02 1.19 -1.47
CA ARG A 219 -24.74 1.79 -1.11
C ARG A 219 -23.67 0.70 -0.95
N HIS A 220 -22.50 0.93 -1.52
CA HIS A 220 -21.45 -0.11 -1.56
C HIS A 220 -20.04 0.46 -1.73
N ILE A 221 -19.06 -0.27 -1.22
CA ILE A 221 -17.65 -0.10 -1.54
C ILE A 221 -17.39 -0.55 -2.98
N GLN A 222 -16.63 0.23 -3.75
CA GLN A 222 -16.29 -0.10 -5.14
C GLN A 222 -15.08 -1.05 -5.20
N SER A 223 -15.13 -2.07 -6.06
CA SER A 223 -14.32 -3.30 -5.96
C SER A 223 -12.93 -3.27 -6.62
N MET A 224 -12.43 -2.07 -6.97
CA MET A 224 -11.16 -1.95 -7.71
C MET A 224 -9.94 -2.26 -6.84
N LEU A 225 -10.06 -1.97 -5.54
CA LEU A 225 -9.13 -2.37 -4.51
C LEU A 225 -9.93 -2.49 -3.21
N LEU A 226 -9.90 -3.67 -2.62
CA LEU A 226 -10.57 -4.03 -1.39
C LEU A 226 -9.54 -4.54 -0.39
N ALA A 227 -9.66 -4.18 0.89
CA ALA A 227 -8.97 -4.85 1.98
C ALA A 227 -9.98 -5.44 2.97
N THR A 228 -9.68 -6.63 3.49
CA THR A 228 -10.55 -7.36 4.43
C THR A 228 -9.74 -8.28 5.33
N ASP A 229 -10.32 -8.75 6.43
CA ASP A 229 -9.73 -9.74 7.33
C ASP A 229 -10.35 -11.13 7.13
N SER A 230 -9.96 -12.10 7.97
CA SER A 230 -10.50 -13.47 7.92
C SER A 230 -12.02 -13.54 8.13
N ILE A 231 -12.59 -12.63 8.93
CA ILE A 231 -14.04 -12.55 9.13
C ILE A 231 -14.67 -12.00 7.86
N GLY A 232 -14.24 -10.82 7.40
CA GLY A 232 -14.81 -10.18 6.22
C GLY A 232 -14.69 -11.04 4.96
N ILE A 233 -13.56 -11.72 4.72
CA ILE A 233 -13.42 -12.62 3.57
C ILE A 233 -14.43 -13.77 3.63
N SER A 234 -14.65 -14.37 4.80
CA SER A 234 -15.64 -15.44 4.97
C SER A 234 -17.08 -14.99 4.70
N LEU A 235 -17.40 -13.72 4.98
CA LEU A 235 -18.72 -13.14 4.72
C LEU A 235 -18.92 -12.86 3.23
N ILE A 236 -17.90 -12.36 2.54
CA ILE A 236 -18.01 -12.01 1.12
C ILE A 236 -17.81 -13.20 0.20
N MET A 237 -17.08 -14.25 0.62
CA MET A 237 -16.74 -15.39 -0.22
C MET A 237 -17.98 -16.06 -0.85
N PRO A 238 -19.07 -16.35 -0.11
CA PRO A 238 -20.29 -16.89 -0.71
C PRO A 238 -20.94 -15.99 -1.78
N LYS A 239 -20.64 -14.68 -1.77
CA LYS A 239 -21.17 -13.73 -2.76
C LYS A 239 -20.32 -13.65 -4.02
N ILE A 240 -19.01 -13.85 -3.89
CA ILE A 240 -18.05 -13.76 -5.00
C ILE A 240 -17.67 -15.11 -5.59
N ASN A 241 -17.96 -16.22 -4.90
CA ASN A 241 -17.79 -17.60 -5.36
C ASN A 241 -18.85 -17.98 -6.42
N GLN A 242 -18.85 -17.24 -7.52
CA GLN A 242 -19.69 -17.50 -8.68
C GLN A 242 -19.06 -16.84 -9.89
N CYS A 243 -19.45 -17.32 -11.08
CA CYS A 243 -18.98 -16.69 -12.31
C CYS A 243 -19.83 -15.47 -12.67
N PHE A 244 -19.19 -14.30 -12.72
CA PHE A 244 -19.80 -13.09 -13.26
C PHE A 244 -19.56 -13.04 -14.77
N GLU A 245 -20.53 -13.42 -15.57
CA GLU A 245 -20.36 -13.51 -17.04
C GLU A 245 -20.55 -12.17 -17.75
N SER A 246 -21.19 -11.21 -17.09
CA SER A 246 -21.48 -9.88 -17.65
C SER A 246 -21.07 -8.78 -16.69
N PHE A 247 -20.86 -7.59 -17.24
CA PHE A 247 -20.52 -6.40 -16.47
C PHE A 247 -21.58 -6.07 -15.41
N MET A 248 -22.87 -6.22 -15.74
CA MET A 248 -23.97 -6.00 -14.78
C MET A 248 -23.99 -7.02 -13.65
N LYS A 249 -23.70 -8.30 -13.94
CA LYS A 249 -23.54 -9.32 -12.88
C LYS A 249 -22.36 -8.97 -11.98
N ALA A 250 -21.24 -8.50 -12.54
CA ALA A 250 -20.08 -8.08 -11.76
C ALA A 250 -20.38 -6.89 -10.83
N ILE A 251 -21.15 -5.89 -11.31
CA ILE A 251 -21.66 -4.80 -10.46
C ILE A 251 -22.57 -5.36 -9.35
N GLY A 252 -23.44 -6.32 -9.66
CA GLY A 252 -24.25 -6.99 -8.65
C GLY A 252 -23.40 -7.66 -7.56
N GLY A 253 -22.30 -8.29 -7.95
CA GLY A 253 -21.28 -8.82 -7.04
C GLY A 253 -20.68 -7.73 -6.14
N GLU A 254 -20.23 -6.62 -6.73
CA GLU A 254 -19.68 -5.46 -6.00
C GLU A 254 -20.66 -4.89 -4.97
N ILE A 255 -21.94 -4.78 -5.35
CA ILE A 255 -23.00 -4.35 -4.43
C ILE A 255 -23.18 -5.35 -3.28
N SER A 256 -23.20 -6.65 -3.61
CA SER A 256 -23.54 -7.71 -2.66
C SER A 256 -22.53 -7.90 -1.52
N ILE A 257 -21.25 -7.63 -1.75
CA ILE A 257 -20.21 -7.81 -0.72
C ILE A 257 -20.35 -6.82 0.43
N THR A 258 -20.76 -5.57 0.14
CA THR A 258 -21.00 -4.58 1.20
C THR A 258 -22.20 -5.02 2.06
N GLY A 259 -23.30 -5.44 1.41
CA GLY A 259 -24.47 -5.95 2.11
C GLY A 259 -24.20 -7.20 2.94
N ALA A 260 -23.32 -8.11 2.46
CA ALA A 260 -22.94 -9.30 3.22
C ALA A 260 -22.22 -8.95 4.52
N VAL A 261 -21.37 -7.92 4.52
CA VAL A 261 -20.68 -7.45 5.72
C VAL A 261 -21.64 -6.71 6.66
N THR A 262 -22.40 -5.75 6.14
CA THR A 262 -23.28 -4.92 6.98
C THR A 262 -24.46 -5.67 7.57
N SER A 263 -24.99 -6.68 6.88
CA SER A 263 -26.06 -7.53 7.40
C SER A 263 -25.66 -8.36 8.63
N GLN A 264 -24.36 -8.50 8.90
CA GLN A 264 -23.82 -9.20 10.07
C GLN A 264 -23.44 -8.24 11.21
N GLY A 265 -23.83 -6.96 11.12
CA GLY A 265 -23.53 -5.95 12.14
C GLY A 265 -22.13 -5.35 12.06
N TYR A 266 -21.35 -5.67 11.02
CA TYR A 266 -20.05 -5.06 10.77
C TYR A 266 -20.14 -3.80 9.91
N ASN A 267 -19.12 -2.95 10.01
CA ASN A 267 -18.97 -1.72 9.25
C ASN A 267 -18.10 -1.90 8.00
N VAL A 268 -18.24 -0.95 7.09
CA VAL A 268 -17.37 -0.77 5.92
C VAL A 268 -16.80 0.65 5.91
N THR A 269 -15.62 0.83 5.31
CA THR A 269 -14.95 2.14 5.25
C THR A 269 -14.31 2.38 3.89
N ALA A 270 -14.39 3.62 3.39
CA ALA A 270 -13.63 4.04 2.22
C ALA A 270 -12.51 5.03 2.59
N LEU A 271 -11.41 5.01 1.84
CA LEU A 271 -10.28 5.92 2.07
C LEU A 271 -10.58 7.38 1.71
N MET A 272 -11.56 7.65 0.85
CA MET A 272 -11.93 9.02 0.50
C MET A 272 -12.12 9.90 1.77
N THR A 273 -11.53 11.08 1.78
CA THR A 273 -11.63 12.11 2.84
C THR A 273 -13.08 12.47 3.09
N SER A 274 -13.92 12.55 2.05
CA SER A 274 -15.35 12.83 2.26
C SER A 274 -16.01 11.76 3.14
N PHE A 275 -15.64 10.48 2.99
CA PHE A 275 -16.12 9.40 3.85
C PHE A 275 -15.66 9.58 5.30
N GLN A 276 -14.44 10.05 5.50
CA GLN A 276 -13.87 10.32 6.82
C GLN A 276 -14.42 11.60 7.48
N SER A 277 -15.11 12.46 6.73
CA SER A 277 -15.65 13.72 7.24
C SER A 277 -16.80 13.56 8.24
N SER A 278 -17.41 12.37 8.31
CA SER A 278 -18.51 12.08 9.24
C SER A 278 -18.53 10.60 9.60
N LYS A 279 -18.76 10.30 10.88
CA LYS A 279 -18.96 8.92 11.37
C LYS A 279 -20.16 8.24 10.71
N ASP A 280 -21.17 9.01 10.29
CA ASP A 280 -22.39 8.49 9.67
C ASP A 280 -22.41 8.70 8.14
N TYR A 281 -21.24 8.95 7.52
CA TYR A 281 -21.16 9.23 6.10
C TYR A 281 -21.80 8.13 5.24
N ALA A 282 -21.55 6.86 5.60
CA ALA A 282 -22.09 5.70 4.90
C ALA A 282 -23.62 5.71 4.78
N ASN A 283 -24.31 6.38 5.70
CA ASN A 283 -25.77 6.49 5.74
C ASN A 283 -26.32 7.82 5.22
N THR A 284 -25.50 8.86 5.13
CA THR A 284 -25.94 10.24 4.84
C THR A 284 -25.55 10.72 3.44
N CYS A 285 -24.54 10.11 2.82
CA CYS A 285 -24.06 10.52 1.51
C CYS A 285 -25.11 10.31 0.39
N LYS A 286 -25.04 11.14 -0.66
CA LYS A 286 -26.05 11.22 -1.74
C LYS A 286 -25.46 11.15 -3.17
N HIS A 287 -24.17 10.91 -3.32
CA HIS A 287 -23.51 10.87 -4.63
C HIS A 287 -23.57 9.49 -5.30
N GLY A 288 -23.36 9.45 -6.61
CA GLY A 288 -23.21 8.19 -7.35
C GLY A 288 -21.76 7.76 -7.47
N ASP A 289 -21.42 7.26 -8.65
CA ASP A 289 -20.05 6.94 -9.01
C ASP A 289 -19.21 8.23 -9.14
N ILE A 290 -18.19 8.34 -8.30
CA ILE A 290 -17.30 9.50 -8.18
C ILE A 290 -15.96 9.30 -8.91
N LEU A 291 -15.73 8.13 -9.51
CA LEU A 291 -14.46 7.73 -10.13
C LEU A 291 -14.37 8.20 -11.59
N LEU A 292 -14.72 9.46 -11.81
CA LEU A 292 -14.87 10.13 -13.10
C LEU A 292 -14.46 11.60 -12.90
N ASN A 293 -14.02 12.25 -13.97
CA ASN A 293 -13.58 13.64 -13.88
C ASN A 293 -14.72 14.57 -13.40
N ASN A 294 -14.44 15.46 -12.44
CA ASN A 294 -15.40 16.41 -11.84
C ASN A 294 -16.62 15.77 -11.14
N ARG A 295 -16.57 14.47 -10.81
CA ARG A 295 -17.68 13.75 -10.17
C ARG A 295 -17.53 13.59 -8.67
N TYR A 296 -16.36 13.91 -8.11
CA TYR A 296 -16.13 13.92 -6.68
C TYR A 296 -16.35 15.35 -6.16
N TYR A 297 -17.60 15.69 -5.80
CA TYR A 297 -17.95 17.03 -5.28
C TYR A 297 -17.51 18.22 -6.16
N ASN A 298 -17.78 18.13 -7.47
CA ASN A 298 -17.33 19.09 -8.49
C ASN A 298 -15.81 19.23 -8.64
N THR A 299 -15.08 18.28 -8.08
CA THR A 299 -13.63 18.08 -8.23
C THR A 299 -13.37 16.61 -8.59
N THR A 300 -12.12 16.19 -8.51
CA THR A 300 -11.64 14.84 -8.79
C THR A 300 -10.89 14.32 -7.57
N MET A 301 -11.15 13.08 -7.19
CA MET A 301 -10.50 12.42 -6.06
C MET A 301 -8.98 12.33 -6.31
N HIS A 302 -8.18 12.89 -5.40
CA HIS A 302 -6.74 13.03 -5.61
C HIS A 302 -6.02 11.72 -5.23
N PRO A 303 -4.96 11.28 -5.94
CA PRO A 303 -4.26 10.04 -5.60
C PRO A 303 -3.75 9.95 -4.17
N PHE A 304 -3.25 11.04 -3.60
CA PHE A 304 -2.77 11.05 -2.21
C PHE A 304 -3.85 10.81 -1.15
N GLU A 305 -5.13 10.93 -1.50
CA GLU A 305 -6.25 10.65 -0.61
C GLU A 305 -6.53 9.14 -0.50
N THR A 306 -6.29 8.39 -1.58
CA THR A 306 -6.68 6.97 -1.68
C THR A 306 -5.53 6.05 -2.04
N MET A 307 -4.32 6.58 -2.20
CA MET A 307 -3.11 5.93 -2.70
C MET A 307 -3.22 5.38 -4.14
N PHE A 308 -4.41 5.13 -4.66
CA PHE A 308 -4.63 4.52 -5.97
C PHE A 308 -5.71 5.28 -6.75
N GLN A 309 -5.44 5.60 -8.01
CA GLN A 309 -6.40 6.28 -8.88
C GLN A 309 -6.91 5.37 -9.99
N LYS A 310 -8.22 5.43 -10.25
CA LYS A 310 -8.84 4.81 -11.42
C LYS A 310 -8.29 5.41 -12.72
N ALA A 311 -7.46 4.65 -13.42
CA ALA A 311 -6.68 5.15 -14.56
C ALA A 311 -7.42 5.02 -15.90
N ASN A 312 -8.34 4.06 -16.00
CA ASN A 312 -9.02 3.72 -17.26
C ASN A 312 -10.32 4.49 -17.52
N ARG A 313 -10.57 5.61 -16.81
CA ARG A 313 -11.81 6.41 -16.93
C ARG A 313 -11.60 7.89 -17.28
N GLY A 314 -10.39 8.28 -17.65
CA GLY A 314 -10.08 9.69 -17.98
C GLY A 314 -10.27 10.65 -16.79
N MET A 315 -10.20 10.12 -15.57
CA MET A 315 -10.23 10.90 -14.34
C MET A 315 -8.87 11.59 -14.19
N ALA A 316 -8.84 12.93 -14.11
CA ALA A 316 -7.64 13.77 -13.98
C ALA A 316 -6.38 13.20 -14.68
N PRO A 317 -6.38 13.09 -16.03
CA PRO A 317 -5.32 12.40 -16.75
C PRO A 317 -3.95 13.07 -16.58
N GLU A 318 -3.90 14.40 -16.56
CA GLU A 318 -2.66 15.16 -16.38
C GLU A 318 -2.07 14.94 -14.98
N VAL A 319 -2.93 14.89 -13.95
CA VAL A 319 -2.49 14.60 -12.58
C VAL A 319 -1.93 13.18 -12.48
N LEU A 320 -2.60 12.21 -13.08
CA LEU A 320 -2.13 10.83 -13.10
C LEU A 320 -0.78 10.68 -13.79
N GLU A 321 -0.62 11.32 -14.95
CA GLU A 321 0.62 11.31 -15.73
C GLU A 321 1.76 11.96 -14.95
N ARG A 322 1.56 13.18 -14.42
CA ARG A 322 2.59 13.89 -13.65
C ARG A 322 2.98 13.16 -12.37
N LEU A 323 2.03 12.59 -11.64
CA LEU A 323 2.36 11.80 -10.46
C LEU A 323 3.07 10.49 -10.81
N THR A 324 2.76 9.89 -11.95
CA THR A 324 3.52 8.73 -12.46
C THR A 324 4.98 9.14 -12.68
N GLU A 325 5.22 10.19 -13.47
CA GLU A 325 6.57 10.72 -13.76
C GLU A 325 7.36 11.08 -12.49
N TRP A 326 6.73 11.76 -11.54
CA TRP A 326 7.42 12.19 -10.32
C TRP A 326 7.73 11.04 -9.38
N ILE A 327 6.85 10.03 -9.28
CA ILE A 327 7.14 8.83 -8.47
C ILE A 327 8.29 8.04 -9.11
N ASP A 328 8.25 7.82 -10.43
CA ASP A 328 9.34 7.18 -11.19
C ASP A 328 10.68 7.92 -10.94
N GLY A 329 10.68 9.25 -11.12
CA GLY A 329 11.87 10.09 -10.96
C GLY A 329 12.38 10.21 -9.52
N SER A 330 11.49 10.06 -8.52
CA SER A 330 11.88 10.14 -7.11
C SER A 330 12.64 8.90 -6.60
N GLY A 331 12.56 7.79 -7.33
CA GLY A 331 13.09 6.50 -6.88
C GLY A 331 12.30 5.89 -5.71
N TYR A 332 11.03 6.28 -5.52
CA TYR A 332 10.18 5.67 -4.50
C TYR A 332 10.01 4.17 -4.77
N ASP A 333 10.27 3.35 -3.75
CA ASP A 333 10.01 1.92 -3.75
C ASP A 333 9.39 1.46 -2.42
N SER A 334 8.43 0.54 -2.50
CA SER A 334 7.79 0.00 -1.28
C SER A 334 8.68 -0.99 -0.53
N TRP A 335 9.71 -1.58 -1.15
CA TRP A 335 10.63 -2.50 -0.47
C TRP A 335 11.33 -1.84 0.71
N GLY A 336 11.88 -0.64 0.52
CA GLY A 336 12.57 0.13 1.54
C GLY A 336 11.61 0.78 2.52
N VAL A 337 10.51 1.37 2.04
CA VAL A 337 9.52 2.04 2.89
C VAL A 337 8.83 1.05 3.83
N CYS A 338 8.29 -0.05 3.31
CA CYS A 338 7.59 -1.03 4.12
C CYS A 338 8.51 -1.78 5.09
N ARG A 339 9.76 -2.03 4.71
CA ARG A 339 10.75 -2.59 5.64
C ARG A 339 11.01 -1.67 6.83
N ARG A 340 11.15 -0.35 6.61
CA ARG A 340 11.31 0.62 7.70
C ARG A 340 10.07 0.68 8.58
N ALA A 341 8.88 0.71 7.98
CA ALA A 341 7.61 0.69 8.71
C ALA A 341 7.48 -0.56 9.60
N ARG A 342 7.83 -1.74 9.09
CA ARG A 342 7.86 -2.98 9.88
C ARG A 342 8.86 -2.91 11.04
N ASN A 343 10.08 -2.46 10.79
CA ASN A 343 11.08 -2.31 11.85
C ASN A 343 10.60 -1.37 12.96
N MET A 344 9.96 -0.25 12.59
CA MET A 344 9.40 0.69 13.56
C MET A 344 8.32 0.02 14.39
N ARG A 345 7.33 -0.64 13.77
CA ARG A 345 6.26 -1.36 14.49
C ARG A 345 6.82 -2.39 15.47
N ARG A 346 7.85 -3.14 15.08
CA ARG A 346 8.50 -4.12 15.95
C ARG A 346 9.13 -3.47 17.18
N VAL A 347 9.80 -2.32 17.00
CA VAL A 347 10.37 -1.54 18.10
C VAL A 347 9.27 -1.02 19.02
N VAL A 348 8.19 -0.43 18.48
CA VAL A 348 7.05 0.05 19.28
C VAL A 348 6.43 -1.10 20.08
N ARG A 349 6.26 -2.28 19.48
CA ARG A 349 5.71 -3.46 20.15
C ARG A 349 6.61 -3.94 21.30
N ASP A 350 7.91 -4.06 21.07
CA ASP A 350 8.88 -4.46 22.10
C ASP A 350 8.88 -3.47 23.27
N MET A 351 8.82 -2.18 22.98
CA MET A 351 8.72 -1.14 24.01
C MET A 351 7.41 -1.25 24.81
N LYS A 352 6.28 -1.44 24.14
CA LYS A 352 4.98 -1.68 24.80
C LYS A 352 4.99 -2.92 25.70
N ARG A 353 5.63 -4.01 25.25
CA ARG A 353 5.80 -5.24 26.06
C ARG A 353 6.65 -5.01 27.31
N ARG A 354 7.59 -4.05 27.26
CA ARG A 354 8.41 -3.62 28.40
C ARG A 354 7.72 -2.59 29.30
N GLY A 355 6.43 -2.32 29.07
CA GLY A 355 5.67 -1.34 29.85
C GLY A 355 6.01 0.11 29.54
N VAL A 356 6.72 0.37 28.44
CA VAL A 356 6.98 1.73 27.96
C VAL A 356 5.88 2.11 27.00
N ASP A 357 5.02 3.05 27.41
CA ASP A 357 4.04 3.65 26.52
C ASP A 357 4.72 4.80 25.77
N LEU A 358 4.78 4.69 24.45
CA LEU A 358 5.32 5.75 23.60
C LEU A 358 4.16 6.39 22.85
N ASP A 359 3.81 7.59 23.30
CA ASP A 359 3.04 8.50 22.49
C ASP A 359 3.98 9.15 21.47
N PHE A 360 3.92 8.67 20.22
CA PHE A 360 4.68 9.27 19.12
C PHE A 360 4.02 10.56 18.58
N GLY A 361 2.92 11.03 19.18
CA GLY A 361 2.24 12.26 18.76
C GLY A 361 1.85 12.23 17.28
N MET A 362 1.35 11.08 16.80
CA MET A 362 0.85 10.90 15.43
C MET A 362 -0.66 11.06 15.36
#